data_AF-A0A924Q7X3-F1
#
_entry.id   AF-A0A924Q7X3-F1
#
_cell.length_a   1.000
_cell.length_b   1.000
_cell.length_c   1.000
_cell.angle_alpha   90.00
_cell.angle_beta   90.00
_cell.angle_gamma   90.00
#
_symmetry.space_group_name_H-M   'P 1'
#
loop_
_entity.id
_entity.type
_entity.pdbx_description
1 polymer ?
#
loop_
_entity_poly.entity_id
_entity_poly.type
_entity_poly.pdbx_seq_one_letter_code
_entity_poly.pdbx_strand_id
1 'polypeptide(L)'
;MSTTATQVRYPAPDINDLPDDIKAKVLEVQEKSGFIPHVFLALARRPAEWRAFFAYHDALMLREESGLTKGDREMIVTTTSAANSCLYCVVAHGAILRIVEKKPLVADQVAVNYRKADITPRQRAM
;
A
#
# COMPACT_ATOMS: atom_id res chain seq x y z
N MET A 1 -27.24 9.57 11.26
CA MET A 1 -25.88 9.71 10.70
C MET A 1 -26.03 9.68 9.19
N SER A 2 -25.84 10.82 8.51
CA SER A 2 -25.98 10.89 7.06
C SER A 2 -24.81 10.15 6.42
N THR A 3 -25.10 9.08 5.68
CA THR A 3 -24.16 8.46 4.72
C THR A 3 -24.05 9.39 3.52
N THR A 4 -23.47 10.56 3.70
CA THR A 4 -23.10 11.40 2.57
C THR A 4 -21.98 10.67 1.86
N ALA A 5 -22.28 10.06 0.71
CA ALA A 5 -21.26 9.52 -0.16
C ALA A 5 -20.22 10.61 -0.40
N THR A 6 -18.99 10.40 0.07
CA THR A 6 -17.88 11.34 -0.13
C THR A 6 -17.77 11.62 -1.61
N GLN A 7 -18.06 12.86 -2.01
CA GLN A 7 -17.96 13.30 -3.39
C GLN A 7 -16.50 13.17 -3.83
N VAL A 8 -16.22 12.18 -4.68
CA VAL A 8 -14.85 11.91 -5.14
C VAL A 8 -14.47 12.98 -6.14
N ARG A 9 -13.54 13.88 -5.77
CA ARG A 9 -13.07 14.99 -6.61
C ARG A 9 -12.63 14.55 -8.01
N TYR A 10 -12.07 13.35 -8.11
CA TYR A 10 -11.68 12.74 -9.37
C TYR A 10 -12.24 11.31 -9.43
N PRO A 11 -13.24 11.02 -10.28
CA PRO A 11 -13.86 9.70 -10.36
C PRO A 11 -12.89 8.68 -10.97
N ALA A 12 -12.96 7.42 -10.52
CA ALA A 12 -12.21 6.34 -11.13
C ALA A 12 -12.73 6.07 -12.57
N PRO A 13 -11.85 5.65 -13.51
CA PRO A 13 -12.30 5.18 -14.81
C PRO A 13 -13.04 3.85 -14.69
N ASP A 14 -13.92 3.54 -15.65
CA ASP A 14 -14.43 2.17 -15.79
C ASP A 14 -13.26 1.25 -16.16
N ILE A 15 -13.18 0.09 -15.52
CA ILE A 15 -12.15 -0.91 -15.79
C ILE A 15 -12.19 -1.41 -17.24
N ASN A 16 -13.36 -1.36 -17.88
CA ASN A 16 -13.54 -1.79 -19.26
C ASN A 16 -12.97 -0.81 -20.29
N ASP A 17 -12.76 0.45 -19.89
CA ASP A 17 -12.17 1.50 -20.72
C ASP A 17 -10.64 1.58 -20.54
N LEU A 18 -10.06 0.74 -19.69
CA LEU A 18 -8.62 0.73 -19.44
C LEU A 18 -7.85 0.02 -20.57
N PRO A 19 -6.62 0.47 -20.88
CA PRO A 19 -5.70 -0.30 -21.74
C PRO A 19 -5.53 -1.74 -21.23
N ASP A 20 -5.40 -2.68 -22.15
CA ASP A 20 -5.40 -4.12 -21.86
C ASP A 20 -4.36 -4.55 -20.81
N ASP A 21 -3.16 -3.98 -20.86
CA ASP A 21 -2.08 -4.27 -19.91
C ASP A 21 -2.42 -3.82 -18.49
N ILE A 22 -3.02 -2.64 -18.34
CA ILE A 22 -3.48 -2.12 -17.04
C ILE A 22 -4.67 -2.93 -16.55
N LYS A 23 -5.65 -3.20 -17.42
CA LYS A 23 -6.83 -4.02 -17.10
C LYS A 23 -6.42 -5.40 -16.61
N ALA A 24 -5.52 -6.07 -17.33
CA ALA A 24 -5.00 -7.38 -16.94
C ALA A 24 -4.33 -7.33 -15.56
N LYS A 25 -3.51 -6.32 -15.27
CA LYS A 25 -2.85 -6.20 -13.97
C LYS A 25 -3.84 -5.94 -12.83
N VAL A 26 -4.86 -5.11 -13.06
CA VAL A 26 -5.91 -4.84 -12.08
C VAL A 26 -6.69 -6.12 -11.74
N LEU A 27 -7.07 -6.90 -12.76
CA LEU A 27 -7.78 -8.16 -12.58
C LEU A 27 -6.92 -9.22 -11.87
N GLU A 28 -5.63 -9.32 -12.19
CA GLU A 28 -4.68 -10.20 -11.50
C GLU A 28 -4.62 -9.87 -9.99
N VAL A 29 -4.56 -8.59 -9.64
CA VAL A 29 -4.54 -8.14 -8.24
C VAL A 29 -5.89 -8.40 -7.57
N GLN A 30 -6.99 -8.19 -8.27
CA GLN A 30 -8.33 -8.50 -7.77
C GLN A 30 -8.48 -9.97 -7.41
N GLU A 31 -8.02 -10.87 -8.28
CA GLU A 31 -8.07 -12.32 -8.05
C GLU A 31 -7.27 -12.71 -6.80
N LYS A 32 -6.06 -12.14 -6.64
CA LYS A 32 -5.17 -12.47 -5.51
C LYS A 32 -5.64 -11.89 -4.17
N SER A 33 -6.20 -10.69 -4.18
CA SER A 33 -6.54 -9.96 -2.95
C SER A 33 -8.03 -9.98 -2.59
N GLY A 34 -8.89 -10.42 -3.51
CA GLY A 34 -10.34 -10.44 -3.36
C GLY A 34 -11.03 -9.08 -3.57
N PHE A 35 -10.27 -8.01 -3.85
CA PHE A 35 -10.78 -6.67 -4.14
C PHE A 35 -9.77 -5.89 -5.00
N ILE A 36 -10.14 -4.73 -5.55
CA ILE A 36 -9.20 -3.85 -6.25
C ILE A 36 -8.73 -2.76 -5.27
N PRO A 37 -7.43 -2.68 -4.91
CA PRO A 37 -6.94 -1.57 -4.10
C PRO A 37 -7.17 -0.24 -4.81
N HIS A 38 -7.76 0.74 -4.13
CA HIS A 38 -8.20 2.00 -4.78
C HIS A 38 -7.08 2.72 -5.55
N VAL A 39 -5.83 2.65 -5.09
CA VAL A 39 -4.69 3.28 -5.78
C VAL A 39 -4.54 2.82 -7.23
N PHE A 40 -4.88 1.56 -7.54
CA PHE A 40 -4.84 1.04 -8.91
C PHE A 40 -5.79 1.81 -9.83
N LEU A 41 -7.03 2.02 -9.40
CA LEU A 41 -8.04 2.74 -10.20
C LEU A 41 -7.84 4.26 -10.15
N ALA A 42 -7.40 4.80 -9.01
CA ALA A 42 -7.19 6.23 -8.83
C ALA A 42 -6.12 6.78 -9.79
N LEU A 43 -5.05 6.02 -10.04
CA LEU A 43 -4.00 6.37 -10.99
C LEU A 43 -4.33 6.00 -12.44
N ALA A 44 -5.24 5.05 -12.67
CA ALA A 44 -5.51 4.51 -14.01
C ALA A 44 -6.06 5.54 -15.02
N ARG A 45 -6.58 6.69 -14.55
CA ARG A 45 -6.96 7.83 -15.42
C ARG A 45 -5.80 8.37 -16.26
N ARG A 46 -4.56 8.16 -15.81
CA ARG A 46 -3.34 8.60 -16.48
C ARG A 46 -2.45 7.37 -16.71
N PRO A 47 -2.69 6.59 -17.79
CA PRO A 47 -2.01 5.31 -18.01
C PRO A 47 -0.47 5.38 -17.97
N ALA A 48 0.13 6.47 -18.47
CA ALA A 48 1.57 6.66 -18.41
C ALA A 48 2.08 6.84 -16.97
N GLU A 49 1.39 7.64 -16.15
CA GLU A 49 1.71 7.84 -14.74
C GLU A 49 1.51 6.56 -13.94
N TRP A 50 0.43 5.82 -14.21
CA TRP A 50 0.17 4.51 -13.61
C TRP A 50 1.33 3.55 -13.84
N ARG A 51 1.80 3.41 -15.09
CA ARG A 51 2.92 2.51 -15.43
C ARG A 51 4.21 2.93 -14.74
N ALA A 52 4.52 4.23 -14.74
CA ALA A 52 5.69 4.76 -14.07
C ALA A 52 5.66 4.51 -12.55
N PHE A 53 4.50 4.73 -11.93
CA PHE A 53 4.31 4.49 -10.50
C PHE A 53 4.55 3.02 -10.13
N PHE A 54 3.90 2.08 -10.83
CA PHE A 54 4.02 0.66 -10.49
C PHE A 54 5.38 0.08 -10.86
N ALA A 55 6.03 0.56 -11.93
CA ALA A 55 7.41 0.19 -12.23
C ALA A 55 8.37 0.59 -11.09
N TYR A 56 8.22 1.80 -10.56
CA TYR A 56 9.03 2.25 -9.43
C TYR A 56 8.69 1.52 -8.13
N HIS A 57 7.39 1.33 -7.85
CA HIS A 57 6.93 0.54 -6.72
C HIS A 57 7.55 -0.85 -6.72
N ASP A 58 7.50 -1.57 -7.84
CA ASP A 58 7.99 -2.94 -7.93
C ASP A 58 9.52 -2.98 -7.79
N ALA A 59 10.23 -2.01 -8.38
CA ALA A 59 11.68 -1.87 -8.22
C ALA A 59 12.11 -1.68 -6.75
N LEU A 60 11.24 -1.16 -5.88
CA LEU A 60 11.50 -1.00 -4.44
C LEU A 60 10.97 -2.17 -3.61
N MET A 61 9.70 -2.54 -3.81
CA MET A 61 8.96 -3.44 -2.95
C MET A 61 9.19 -4.91 -3.29
N LEU A 62 9.54 -5.23 -4.53
CA LEU A 62 9.76 -6.59 -5.00
C LEU A 62 11.23 -6.94 -5.25
N ARG A 63 12.16 -5.99 -5.04
CA ARG A 63 13.61 -6.24 -5.16
C ARG A 63 14.07 -7.42 -4.30
N GLU A 64 14.58 -8.48 -4.92
CA GLU A 64 14.97 -9.72 -4.23
C GLU A 64 16.28 -9.55 -3.44
N GLU A 65 17.30 -8.91 -4.03
CA GLU A 65 18.63 -8.70 -3.43
C GLU A 65 18.69 -7.54 -2.40
N SER A 66 17.59 -7.26 -1.70
CA SER A 66 17.57 -6.19 -0.71
C SER A 66 18.03 -6.70 0.66
N GLY A 67 18.80 -5.89 1.39
CA GLY A 67 19.07 -6.12 2.82
C GLY A 67 17.86 -5.91 3.74
N LEU A 68 16.71 -5.52 3.17
CA LEU A 68 15.43 -5.34 3.88
C LEU A 68 14.45 -6.45 3.48
N THR A 69 13.89 -7.11 4.49
CA THR A 69 12.80 -8.07 4.30
C THR A 69 11.52 -7.37 3.82
N LYS A 70 10.50 -8.15 3.41
CA LYS A 70 9.18 -7.59 3.09
C LYS A 70 8.55 -6.92 4.32
N GLY A 71 8.70 -7.53 5.50
CA GLY A 71 8.25 -6.95 6.77
C GLY A 71 8.93 -5.63 7.08
N ASP A 72 10.25 -5.53 6.90
CA ASP A 72 10.99 -4.29 7.11
C ASP A 72 10.50 -3.16 6.20
N ARG A 73 10.29 -3.45 4.91
CA ARG A 73 9.79 -2.45 3.95
C ARG A 73 8.40 -1.94 4.33
N GLU A 74 7.47 -2.85 4.64
CA GLU A 74 6.12 -2.47 5.06
C GLU A 74 6.11 -1.75 6.42
N MET A 75 7.07 -2.04 7.29
CA MET A 75 7.27 -1.33 8.57
C MET A 75 7.73 0.11 8.34
N ILE A 76 8.70 0.33 7.45
CA ILE A 76 9.12 1.68 7.03
C ILE A 76 7.91 2.43 6.46
N VAL A 77 7.20 1.82 5.51
CA VAL A 77 6.07 2.46 4.83
C VAL A 77 4.96 2.80 5.84
N THR A 78 4.60 1.89 6.73
CA THR A 78 3.56 2.12 7.74
C THR A 78 3.95 3.24 8.71
N THR A 79 5.19 3.24 9.20
CA THR A 79 5.70 4.25 10.14
C THR A 79 5.78 5.63 9.48
N THR A 80 6.28 5.70 8.25
CA THR A 80 6.35 6.94 7.47
C THR A 80 4.96 7.46 7.13
N SER A 81 4.03 6.56 6.81
CA SER A 81 2.63 6.89 6.54
C SER A 81 1.95 7.51 7.75
N ALA A 82 2.19 6.94 8.94
CA ALA A 82 1.68 7.47 10.19
C ALA A 82 2.28 8.84 10.53
N ALA A 83 3.59 9.01 10.35
CA ALA A 83 4.25 10.31 10.52
C ALA A 83 3.66 11.39 9.59
N ASN A 84 3.21 11.01 8.39
CA ASN A 84 2.56 11.89 7.43
C ASN A 84 1.03 11.94 7.55
N SER A 85 0.43 11.28 8.55
CA SER A 85 -1.02 11.19 8.72
C SER A 85 -1.77 10.69 7.46
N CYS A 86 -1.14 9.83 6.65
CA CYS A 86 -1.77 9.24 5.46
C CYS A 86 -2.71 8.10 5.86
N LEU A 87 -4.02 8.38 5.97
CA LEU A 87 -5.02 7.36 6.32
C LEU A 87 -4.98 6.14 5.40
N TYR A 88 -5.00 6.36 4.08
CA TYR A 88 -5.00 5.26 3.10
C TYR A 88 -3.78 4.36 3.25
N CYS A 89 -2.60 4.97 3.36
CA CYS A 89 -1.34 4.27 3.43
C CYS A 89 -1.20 3.50 4.75
N VAL A 90 -1.58 4.10 5.89
CA VAL A 90 -1.58 3.43 7.19
C VAL A 90 -2.49 2.20 7.18
N VAL A 91 -3.69 2.31 6.60
CA VAL A 91 -4.64 1.18 6.53
C VAL A 91 -4.11 0.08 5.62
N ALA A 92 -3.67 0.43 4.40
CA ALA A 92 -3.23 -0.53 3.40
C ALA A 92 -1.92 -1.23 3.81
N HIS A 93 -0.86 -0.47 4.08
CA HIS A 93 0.44 -1.03 4.41
C HIS A 93 0.48 -1.64 5.81
N GLY A 94 -0.32 -1.12 6.76
CA GLY A 94 -0.50 -1.78 8.05
C GLY A 94 -1.12 -3.16 7.89
N ALA A 95 -2.08 -3.35 6.98
CA ALA A 95 -2.66 -4.67 6.71
C ALA A 95 -1.63 -5.63 6.11
N ILE A 96 -0.82 -5.17 5.15
CA ILE A 96 0.23 -5.98 4.55
C ILE A 96 1.29 -6.34 5.60
N LEU A 97 1.73 -5.38 6.42
CA LEU A 97 2.69 -5.60 7.50
C LEU A 97 2.24 -6.71 8.45
N ARG A 98 0.96 -6.71 8.87
CA ARG A 98 0.40 -7.79 9.72
C ARG A 98 0.53 -9.16 9.07
N ILE A 99 0.31 -9.26 7.76
CA ILE A 99 0.40 -10.51 6.99
C ILE A 99 1.85 -10.97 6.87
N VAL A 100 2.77 -10.08 6.49
CA VAL A 100 4.15 -10.48 6.18
C VAL A 100 5.01 -10.67 7.42
N GLU A 101 4.80 -9.89 8.47
CA GLU A 101 5.56 -9.98 9.73
C GLU A 101 4.99 -11.04 10.68
N LYS A 102 3.72 -11.45 10.48
CA LYS A 102 2.98 -12.39 11.34
C LYS A 102 2.94 -11.99 12.82
N LYS A 103 3.12 -10.69 13.10
CA LYS A 103 2.99 -10.06 14.42
C LYS A 103 1.94 -8.96 14.34
N PRO A 104 0.65 -9.28 14.52
CA PRO A 104 -0.44 -8.37 14.17
C PRO A 104 -0.40 -7.04 14.93
N LEU A 105 0.07 -7.05 16.18
CA LEU A 105 0.16 -5.85 17.01
C LEU A 105 1.27 -4.88 16.57
N VAL A 106 2.31 -5.36 15.87
CA VAL A 106 3.45 -4.51 15.48
C VAL A 106 2.99 -3.41 14.53
N ALA A 107 2.09 -3.69 13.60
CA ALA A 107 1.60 -2.68 12.66
C ALA A 107 0.90 -1.52 13.36
N ASP A 108 0.06 -1.82 14.35
CA ASP A 108 -0.66 -0.79 15.11
C ASP A 108 0.31 -0.01 16.02
N GLN A 109 1.27 -0.70 16.63
CA GLN A 109 2.28 -0.07 17.48
C GLN A 109 3.18 0.89 16.69
N VAL A 110 3.66 0.50 15.51
CA VAL A 110 4.52 1.39 14.70
C VAL A 110 3.72 2.54 14.08
N ALA A 111 2.44 2.33 13.78
CA ALA A 111 1.54 3.39 13.31
C ALA A 111 1.18 4.41 14.39
N VAL A 112 1.13 4.03 15.67
CA VAL A 112 0.81 4.94 16.77
C VAL A 112 2.07 5.55 17.38
N ASN A 113 3.03 4.70 17.76
CA ASN A 113 4.29 5.13 18.35
C ASN A 113 5.37 4.06 18.22
N TYR A 114 6.12 4.09 17.11
CA TYR A 114 7.22 3.16 16.85
C TYR A 114 8.28 3.10 17.98
N ARG A 115 8.44 4.16 18.78
CA ARG A 115 9.38 4.19 19.93
C ARG A 115 9.00 3.24 21.06
N LYS A 116 7.74 2.80 21.11
CA LYS A 116 7.20 1.84 22.08
C LYS A 116 6.83 0.49 21.47
N ALA A 117 7.06 0.32 20.16
CA ALA A 117 6.74 -0.92 19.45
C ALA A 117 7.68 -2.06 19.86
N ASP A 118 7.14 -3.28 19.84
CA ASP A 118 7.84 -4.55 20.05
C ASP A 118 8.61 -4.95 18.78
N ILE A 119 9.67 -4.20 18.51
CA ILE A 119 10.55 -4.34 17.34
C ILE A 119 12.00 -4.43 17.78
N THR A 120 12.80 -5.15 16.99
CA THR A 120 14.23 -5.37 17.28
C THR A 120 15.03 -4.05 17.24
N PRO A 121 16.22 -4.00 17.86
CA PRO A 121 17.10 -2.82 17.75
C PRO A 121 17.42 -2.44 16.30
N ARG A 122 17.60 -3.43 15.40
CA ARG A 122 17.80 -3.21 13.97
C ARG A 122 16.59 -2.53 13.32
N GLN A 123 15.39 -3.08 13.53
CA GLN A 123 14.15 -2.51 12.99
C GLN A 123 13.86 -1.11 13.53
N ARG A 124 14.26 -0.82 14.77
CA ARG A 124 14.13 0.51 15.36
C ARG A 124 15.09 1.55 14.78
N ALA A 125 16.26 1.13 14.32
CA ALA A 125 17.30 2.00 13.78
C ALA A 125 17.12 2.32 12.29
N MET A 126 16.43 1.44 11.57
CA MET A 126 15.98 1.62 10.18
C MET A 126 14.97 2.77 10.08
#